data_AF-A0A9X5EFQ5-F1
#
_entry.id   AF-A0A9X5EFQ5-F1
#
_cell.length_a   1.000
_cell.length_b   1.000
_cell.length_c   1.000
_cell.angle_alpha   90.00
_cell.angle_beta   90.00
_cell.angle_gamma   90.00
#
_symmetry.space_group_name_H-M   'P 1'
#
loop_
_entity.id
_entity.type
_entity.pdbx_description
1 polymer ?
#
loop_
_entity_poly.entity_id
_entity_poly.type
_entity_poly.pdbx_seq_one_letter_code
_entity_poly.pdbx_strand_id
1 'polypeptide(L)'
;MDSSVGNDIFDRILSASGPLVALKTNDPGLLVEQFRLVARRTGQAVYLWRHGEGLASLRDAQMRVPGCQRLGDALRYILQSLHFGVYLLDMPQGVPSATDGALLRQLSRTQTGHVRRVVLLGASPILLATFENDVATVDADWQARAAAPRLRDGRWIV
;
A
#
# COMPACT_ATOMS: atom_id res chain seq x y z
N MET A 1 16.77 9.39 4.62
CA MET A 1 15.58 9.11 5.43
C MET A 1 15.86 7.90 6.30
N ASP A 2 15.65 8.03 7.60
CA ASP A 2 16.02 7.03 8.61
C ASP A 2 15.14 5.78 8.55
N SER A 3 15.70 4.61 8.89
CA SER A 3 14.96 3.33 8.90
C SER A 3 13.80 3.29 9.90
N SER A 4 13.79 4.17 10.90
CA SER A 4 12.68 4.34 11.85
C SER A 4 11.40 4.78 11.15
N VAL A 5 11.49 5.71 10.19
CA VAL A 5 10.33 6.23 9.45
C VAL A 5 9.62 5.11 8.68
N GLY A 6 10.39 4.23 8.03
CA GLY A 6 9.83 3.08 7.31
C GLY A 6 9.06 2.12 8.21
N ASN A 7 9.55 1.87 9.43
CA ASN A 7 8.84 1.06 10.42
C ASN A 7 7.55 1.74 10.87
N ASP A 8 7.60 3.04 11.20
CA ASP A 8 6.44 3.80 11.67
C ASP A 8 5.31 3.80 10.63
N ILE A 9 5.64 3.99 9.35
CA ILE A 9 4.66 3.93 8.26
C ILE A 9 4.11 2.52 8.10
N PHE A 10 4.96 1.50 8.20
CA PHE A 10 4.52 0.10 8.11
C PHE A 10 3.54 -0.26 9.24
N ASP A 11 3.84 0.15 10.47
CA ASP A 11 2.97 -0.05 11.63
C ASP A 11 1.63 0.67 11.46
N ARG A 12 1.63 1.90 10.91
CA ARG A 12 0.38 2.61 10.56
C ARG A 12 -0.44 1.87 9.50
N ILE A 13 0.19 1.23 8.52
CA ILE A 13 -0.50 0.37 7.54
C ILE A 13 -1.12 -0.84 8.24
N LEU A 14 -0.39 -1.49 9.15
CA LEU A 14 -0.91 -2.63 9.91
C LEU A 14 -2.10 -2.23 10.80
N SER A 15 -2.02 -1.08 11.45
CA SER A 15 -3.06 -0.52 12.32
C SER A 15 -4.20 0.19 11.58
N ALA A 16 -4.19 0.19 10.24
CA ALA A 16 -5.27 0.79 9.46
C ALA A 16 -6.64 0.19 9.80
N SER A 17 -7.69 1.02 9.79
CA SER A 17 -9.06 0.63 10.14
C SER A 17 -9.69 -0.39 9.20
N GLY A 18 -9.16 -0.50 7.98
CA GLY A 18 -9.68 -1.37 6.93
C GLY A 18 -8.59 -2.17 6.21
N PRO A 19 -8.98 -3.18 5.42
CA PRO A 19 -8.06 -4.00 4.64
C PRO A 19 -7.45 -3.26 3.46
N LEU A 20 -8.14 -2.25 2.90
CA LEU A 20 -7.64 -1.46 1.77
C LEU A 20 -7.07 -0.12 2.29
N VAL A 21 -5.83 0.17 1.88
CA VAL A 21 -5.06 1.34 2.33
C VAL A 21 -4.55 2.11 1.11
N ALA A 22 -4.85 3.40 1.04
CA ALA A 22 -4.20 4.30 0.10
C ALA A 22 -2.94 4.89 0.75
N LEU A 23 -1.78 4.69 0.13
CA LEU A 23 -0.51 5.23 0.62
C LEU A 23 -0.12 6.46 -0.17
N LYS A 24 -0.10 7.62 0.49
CA LYS A 24 0.38 8.88 -0.07
C LYS A 24 1.87 9.01 0.20
N THR A 25 2.65 9.17 -0.85
CA THR A 25 4.09 9.42 -0.78
C THR A 25 4.58 10.09 -2.06
N ASN A 26 5.58 10.96 -1.93
CA ASN A 26 6.30 11.55 -3.05
C ASN A 26 7.39 10.62 -3.62
N ASP A 27 7.81 9.59 -2.86
CA ASP A 27 8.85 8.64 -3.28
C ASP A 27 8.44 7.19 -2.93
N PRO A 28 7.56 6.58 -3.74
CA PRO A 28 7.13 5.20 -3.51
C PRO A 28 8.29 4.20 -3.66
N GLY A 29 9.31 4.52 -4.45
CA GLY A 29 10.48 3.65 -4.64
C GLY A 29 11.27 3.50 -3.35
N LEU A 30 11.63 4.62 -2.71
CA LEU A 30 12.31 4.62 -1.41
C LEU A 30 11.51 3.88 -0.35
N LEU A 31 10.18 4.07 -0.30
CA LEU A 31 9.34 3.44 0.70
C LEU A 31 9.23 1.92 0.50
N VAL A 32 9.20 1.45 -0.76
CA VAL A 32 9.30 0.01 -1.07
C VAL A 32 10.64 -0.56 -0.62
N GLU A 33 11.76 0.15 -0.82
CA GLU A 33 13.08 -0.28 -0.30
C GLU A 33 13.08 -0.38 1.23
N GLN A 34 12.45 0.57 1.92
CA GLN A 34 12.30 0.52 3.37
C GLN A 34 11.45 -0.68 3.81
N PHE A 35 10.29 -0.91 3.19
CA PHE A 35 9.45 -2.08 3.50
C PHE A 35 10.13 -3.41 3.16
N ARG A 36 11.02 -3.44 2.16
CA ARG A 36 11.87 -4.59 1.89
C ARG A 36 12.81 -4.88 3.07
N LEU A 37 13.42 -3.85 3.66
CA LEU A 37 14.24 -4.01 4.86
C LEU A 37 13.40 -4.49 6.05
N VAL A 38 12.19 -3.96 6.24
CA VAL A 38 11.25 -4.43 7.28
C VAL A 38 10.97 -5.92 7.09
N ALA A 39 10.49 -6.33 5.91
CA ALA A 39 10.12 -7.71 5.61
C ALA A 39 11.28 -8.70 5.82
N ARG A 40 12.50 -8.30 5.45
CA ARG A 40 13.71 -9.12 5.66
C ARG A 40 14.09 -9.25 7.13
N ARG A 41 13.94 -8.19 7.92
CA ARG A 41 14.28 -8.17 9.36
C ARG A 41 13.24 -8.88 10.21
N THR A 42 11.95 -8.67 9.95
CA THR A 42 10.86 -9.19 10.77
C THR A 42 10.34 -10.55 10.28
N GLY A 43 10.70 -10.95 9.06
CA GLY A 43 10.17 -12.13 8.40
C GLY A 43 8.71 -11.97 7.93
N GLN A 44 8.10 -10.80 8.06
CA GLN A 44 6.72 -10.54 7.66
C GLN A 44 6.52 -10.75 6.15
N ALA A 45 5.35 -11.30 5.78
CA ALA A 45 4.99 -11.55 4.40
C ALA A 45 4.54 -10.23 3.73
N VAL A 46 5.47 -9.61 3.00
CA VAL A 46 5.23 -8.39 2.22
C VAL A 46 5.48 -8.69 0.76
N TYR A 47 4.53 -8.33 -0.09
CA TYR A 47 4.58 -8.55 -1.53
C TYR A 47 4.41 -7.24 -2.27
N LEU A 48 5.05 -7.12 -3.43
CA LEU A 48 4.86 -6.03 -4.37
C LEU A 48 4.35 -6.59 -5.69
N TRP A 49 3.25 -6.03 -6.18
CA TRP A 49 2.78 -6.22 -7.53
C TRP A 49 3.16 -5.03 -8.40
N ARG A 50 3.71 -5.31 -9.58
CA ARG A 50 3.94 -4.32 -10.65
C ARG A 50 3.42 -4.84 -11.98
N HIS A 51 2.95 -3.92 -12.81
CA HIS A 51 2.53 -4.25 -14.17
C HIS A 51 3.68 -4.89 -14.95
N GLY A 52 3.41 -6.03 -15.59
CA GLY A 52 4.42 -6.78 -16.35
C GLY A 52 5.34 -7.66 -15.51
N GLU A 53 5.65 -7.29 -14.26
CA GLU A 53 6.50 -8.10 -13.36
C GLU A 53 5.71 -9.12 -12.52
N GLY A 54 4.45 -8.80 -12.21
CA GLY A 54 3.57 -9.60 -11.36
C GLY A 54 3.83 -9.42 -9.86
N LEU A 55 3.25 -10.33 -9.06
CA LEU A 55 3.34 -10.30 -7.59
C LEU A 55 4.58 -11.05 -7.09
N ALA A 56 5.46 -10.38 -6.36
CA ALA A 56 6.70 -10.95 -5.82
C ALA A 56 6.91 -10.60 -4.35
N SER A 57 7.59 -11.47 -3.61
CA SER A 57 7.95 -11.24 -2.21
C SER A 57 9.04 -10.16 -2.11
N LEU A 58 8.86 -9.21 -1.20
CA LEU A 58 9.94 -8.28 -0.84
C LEU A 58 10.97 -8.95 0.07
N ARG A 59 10.56 -9.96 0.84
CA ARG A 59 11.47 -10.70 1.73
C ARG A 59 12.47 -11.52 0.92
N ASP A 60 12.00 -12.24 -0.10
CA ASP A 60 12.80 -13.07 -0.98
C ASP A 60 12.54 -12.71 -2.45
N ALA A 61 13.54 -12.10 -3.09
CA ALA A 61 13.41 -11.59 -4.46
C ALA A 61 13.24 -12.68 -5.53
N GLN A 62 13.59 -13.94 -5.23
CA GLN A 62 13.38 -15.07 -6.14
C GLN A 62 11.96 -15.62 -6.03
N MET A 63 11.26 -15.34 -4.92
CA MET A 63 9.91 -15.84 -4.67
C MET A 63 8.86 -14.97 -5.38
N ARG A 64 8.37 -15.45 -6.51
CA ARG A 64 7.22 -14.88 -7.24
C ARG A 64 5.97 -15.72 -7.04
N VAL A 65 4.81 -15.07 -7.06
CA VAL A 65 3.51 -15.74 -7.05
C VAL A 65 3.11 -16.06 -8.49
N PRO A 66 3.00 -17.34 -8.89
CA PRO A 66 2.64 -17.72 -10.25
C PRO A 66 1.26 -17.19 -10.65
N GLY A 67 1.09 -16.90 -11.94
CA GLY A 67 -0.20 -16.45 -12.50
C GLY A 67 -0.61 -15.02 -12.14
N CYS A 68 0.15 -14.30 -11.30
CA CYS A 68 -0.22 -12.96 -10.82
C CYS A 68 0.39 -11.81 -11.65
N GLN A 69 0.58 -12.00 -12.97
CA GLN A 69 1.14 -10.94 -13.83
C GLN A 69 0.15 -9.80 -14.09
N ARG A 70 -1.15 -10.11 -14.18
CA ARG A 70 -2.21 -9.11 -14.33
C ARG A 70 -2.79 -8.72 -12.98
N LEU A 71 -3.28 -7.48 -12.87
CA LEU A 71 -3.83 -6.94 -11.63
C LEU A 71 -4.98 -7.81 -11.11
N GLY A 72 -5.96 -8.14 -11.96
CA GLY A 72 -7.10 -8.97 -11.55
C GLY A 72 -6.71 -10.36 -11.04
N ASP A 73 -5.63 -10.95 -11.54
CA ASP A 73 -5.14 -12.25 -11.06
C ASP A 73 -4.49 -12.10 -9.68
N ALA A 74 -3.69 -11.06 -9.47
CA ALA A 74 -3.13 -10.73 -8.17
C ALA A 74 -4.24 -10.41 -7.13
N LEU A 75 -5.26 -9.63 -7.51
CA LEU A 75 -6.38 -9.31 -6.62
C LEU A 75 -7.17 -10.57 -6.21
N ARG A 76 -7.41 -11.50 -7.15
CA ARG A 76 -8.06 -12.79 -6.84
C ARG A 76 -7.22 -13.65 -5.91
N TYR A 77 -5.91 -13.72 -6.13
CA TYR A 77 -4.98 -14.40 -5.24
C TYR A 77 -5.02 -13.80 -3.82
N ILE A 78 -4.95 -12.47 -3.70
CA ILE A 78 -4.99 -11.76 -2.42
C ILE A 78 -6.32 -12.01 -1.69
N LEU A 79 -7.44 -11.96 -2.40
CA LEU A 79 -8.77 -12.19 -1.82
C LEU A 79 -8.89 -13.59 -1.19
N GLN A 80 -8.24 -14.58 -1.79
CA GLN A 80 -8.21 -15.97 -1.33
C GLN A 80 -7.12 -16.25 -0.28
N SER A 81 -6.25 -15.28 0.04
CA SER A 81 -5.15 -15.52 0.96
C SER A 81 -5.63 -15.72 2.40
N LEU A 82 -5.14 -16.79 3.05
CA LEU A 82 -5.58 -17.25 4.37
C LEU A 82 -4.62 -16.88 5.52
N HIS A 83 -3.59 -16.08 5.22
CA HIS A 83 -2.53 -15.75 6.16
C HIS A 83 -2.24 -14.27 6.17
N PHE A 84 -1.48 -13.85 7.18
CA PHE A 84 -0.90 -12.52 7.25
C PHE A 84 -0.28 -12.12 5.89
N GLY A 85 -0.58 -10.91 5.43
CA GLY A 85 0.04 -10.39 4.21
C GLY A 85 -0.17 -8.89 4.03
N VAL A 86 0.92 -8.19 3.69
CA VAL A 86 0.88 -6.82 3.18
C VAL A 86 1.18 -6.87 1.69
N TYR A 87 0.23 -6.44 0.87
CA TYR A 87 0.30 -6.49 -0.58
C TYR A 87 0.34 -5.07 -1.12
N LEU A 88 1.51 -4.64 -1.56
CA LEU A 88 1.70 -3.36 -2.23
C LEU A 88 1.32 -3.52 -3.70
N LEU A 89 0.40 -2.71 -4.18
CA LEU A 89 -0.02 -2.67 -5.58
C LEU A 89 0.47 -1.35 -6.18
N ASP A 90 1.45 -1.43 -7.09
CA ASP A 90 1.87 -0.29 -7.90
C ASP A 90 0.78 -0.01 -8.95
N MET A 91 -0.15 0.89 -8.61
CA MET A 91 -1.37 1.06 -9.37
C MET A 91 -1.08 1.80 -10.68
N PRO A 92 -1.53 1.26 -11.84
CA PRO A 92 -1.44 2.00 -13.08
C PRO A 92 -2.29 3.27 -13.01
N GLN A 93 -1.86 4.28 -13.75
CA GLN A 93 -2.63 5.52 -13.89
C GLN A 93 -3.93 5.25 -14.67
N GLY A 94 -5.01 5.92 -14.26
CA GLY A 94 -6.33 5.80 -14.89
C GLY A 94 -7.37 5.09 -14.04
N VAL A 95 -8.51 4.79 -14.68
CA VAL A 95 -9.63 4.09 -14.06
C VAL A 95 -9.41 2.59 -14.24
N PRO A 96 -9.45 1.77 -13.16
CA PRO A 96 -9.35 0.33 -13.32
C PRO A 96 -10.53 -0.23 -14.11
N SER A 97 -10.34 -1.43 -14.66
CA SER A 97 -11.44 -2.15 -15.30
C SER A 97 -12.59 -2.37 -14.30
N ALA A 98 -13.81 -2.55 -14.82
CA ALA A 98 -14.97 -2.84 -13.97
C ALA A 98 -14.75 -4.07 -13.08
N THR A 99 -14.06 -5.08 -13.61
CA THR A 99 -13.69 -6.31 -12.88
C THR A 99 -12.70 -6.01 -11.75
N ASP A 100 -11.62 -5.27 -12.02
CA ASP A 100 -10.61 -4.95 -10.99
C ASP A 100 -11.22 -4.03 -9.91
N GLY A 101 -12.06 -3.07 -10.31
CA GLY A 101 -12.79 -2.21 -9.37
C GLY A 101 -13.78 -2.99 -8.49
N ALA A 102 -14.44 -4.02 -9.01
CA ALA A 102 -15.30 -4.91 -8.22
C ALA A 102 -14.48 -5.73 -7.21
N LEU A 103 -13.32 -6.27 -7.62
CA LEU A 103 -12.42 -7.01 -6.73
C LEU A 103 -11.83 -6.13 -5.63
N LEU A 104 -11.42 -4.90 -5.95
CA LEU A 104 -10.95 -3.94 -4.95
C LEU A 104 -12.05 -3.58 -3.94
N ARG A 105 -13.30 -3.37 -4.42
CA ARG A 105 -14.45 -3.13 -3.54
C ARG A 105 -14.79 -4.34 -2.67
N GLN A 106 -14.57 -5.55 -3.17
CA GLN A 106 -14.74 -6.75 -2.37
C GLN A 106 -13.66 -6.84 -1.30
N LEU A 107 -12.40 -6.58 -1.66
CA LEU A 107 -11.28 -6.54 -0.73
C LEU A 107 -11.48 -5.51 0.38
N SER A 108 -12.00 -4.31 0.06
CA SER A 108 -12.22 -3.23 1.03
C SER A 108 -13.20 -3.61 2.14
N ARG A 109 -14.17 -4.48 1.85
CA ARG A 109 -15.20 -4.94 2.82
C ARG A 109 -14.94 -6.31 3.43
N THR A 110 -14.00 -7.09 2.89
CA THR A 110 -13.75 -8.46 3.36
C THR A 110 -12.89 -8.44 4.62
N GLN A 111 -13.51 -8.70 5.76
CA GLN A 111 -12.79 -8.95 7.01
C GLN A 111 -12.31 -10.40 7.08
N THR A 112 -11.13 -10.60 7.65
CA THR A 112 -10.49 -11.90 7.85
C THR A 112 -10.06 -12.05 9.30
N GLY A 113 -9.91 -13.29 9.77
CA GLY A 113 -9.36 -13.58 11.10
C GLY A 113 -7.86 -13.26 11.24
N HIS A 114 -7.20 -12.89 10.13
CA HIS A 114 -5.80 -12.50 10.05
C HIS A 114 -5.65 -11.11 9.43
N VAL A 115 -4.50 -10.47 9.65
CA VAL A 115 -4.19 -9.17 9.04
C VAL A 115 -3.87 -9.33 7.55
N ARG A 116 -4.73 -8.76 6.71
CA ARG A 116 -4.48 -8.63 5.27
C ARG A 116 -4.62 -7.17 4.88
N ARG A 117 -3.51 -6.55 4.48
CA ARG A 117 -3.48 -5.15 4.02
C ARG A 117 -3.17 -5.12 2.55
N VAL A 118 -4.04 -4.49 1.77
CA VAL A 118 -3.85 -4.19 0.36
C VAL A 118 -3.54 -2.71 0.28
N VAL A 119 -2.32 -2.38 -0.12
CA VAL A 119 -1.80 -1.02 -0.10
C VAL A 119 -1.69 -0.53 -1.53
N LEU A 120 -2.47 0.49 -1.87
CA LEU A 120 -2.47 1.12 -3.19
C LEU A 120 -1.38 2.19 -3.23
N LEU A 121 -0.35 1.95 -4.02
CA LEU A 121 0.70 2.92 -4.32
C LEU A 121 0.30 3.70 -5.58
N GLY A 122 0.41 5.02 -5.55
CA GLY A 122 0.16 5.86 -6.75
C GLY A 122 -1.29 5.86 -7.25
N ALA A 123 -2.26 5.43 -6.43
CA ALA A 123 -3.67 5.40 -6.81
C ALA A 123 -4.21 6.80 -7.15
N SER A 124 -4.91 6.90 -8.27
CA SER A 124 -5.51 8.15 -8.72
C SER A 124 -6.65 8.59 -7.77
N PRO A 125 -6.89 9.91 -7.61
CA PRO A 125 -8.02 10.40 -6.82
C PRO A 125 -9.37 9.86 -7.30
N ILE A 126 -9.53 9.67 -8.62
CA ILE A 126 -10.73 9.11 -9.23
C ILE A 126 -10.97 7.67 -8.75
N LEU A 127 -9.92 6.86 -8.70
CA LEU A 127 -10.01 5.51 -8.15
C LEU A 127 -10.42 5.54 -6.67
N LEU A 128 -9.75 6.36 -5.87
CA LEU A 128 -10.02 6.46 -4.43
C LEU A 128 -11.46 6.92 -4.14
N ALA A 129 -12.01 7.82 -4.96
CA ALA A 129 -13.39 8.29 -4.84
C ALA A 129 -14.44 7.17 -4.99
N THR A 130 -14.10 6.05 -5.63
CA THR A 130 -15.04 4.92 -5.81
C THR A 130 -15.25 4.08 -4.55
N PHE A 131 -14.46 4.30 -3.50
CA PHE A 131 -14.49 3.50 -2.27
C PHE A 131 -15.07 4.25 -1.07
N GLU A 132 -15.64 5.45 -1.25
CA GLU A 132 -16.23 6.26 -0.17
C GLU A 132 -15.32 6.33 1.07
N ASN A 133 -15.67 5.61 2.15
CA ASN A 133 -14.94 5.54 3.42
C ASN A 133 -14.26 4.18 3.68
N ASP A 134 -14.33 3.24 2.74
CA ASP A 134 -13.78 1.88 2.89
C ASP A 134 -12.25 1.81 2.68
N VAL A 135 -11.61 2.94 2.38
CA VAL A 135 -10.15 3.04 2.18
C VAL A 135 -9.54 3.89 3.28
N ALA A 136 -8.69 3.27 4.09
CA ALA A 136 -7.86 4.00 5.03
C ALA A 136 -6.76 4.76 4.27
N THR A 137 -6.49 6.01 4.65
CA THR A 137 -5.38 6.78 4.08
C THR A 137 -4.21 6.79 5.05
N VAL A 138 -3.05 6.31 4.60
CA VAL A 138 -1.78 6.48 5.30
C VAL A 138 -0.94 7.48 4.50
N ASP A 139 -0.43 8.47 5.21
CA ASP A 139 0.40 9.49 4.61
C ASP A 139 1.84 9.37 5.11
N ALA A 140 2.74 9.00 4.21
CA ALA A 140 4.15 8.75 4.51
C ALA A 140 4.93 10.05 4.70
N ASP A 141 4.52 11.14 4.03
CA ASP A 141 5.23 12.42 4.06
C ASP A 141 4.70 13.35 5.16
N TRP A 142 4.01 12.81 6.18
CA TRP A 142 3.37 13.60 7.22
C TRP A 142 4.38 14.41 8.04
N GLN A 143 5.54 13.83 8.36
CA GLN A 143 6.60 14.51 9.12
C GLN A 143 7.20 15.66 8.32
N ALA A 144 7.49 15.44 7.04
CA ALA A 144 8.02 16.48 6.15
C ALA A 144 7.06 17.67 6.02
N ARG A 145 5.74 17.43 5.96
CA ARG A 145 4.73 18.51 5.97
C ARG A 145 4.48 19.13 7.34
N ALA A 146 4.69 18.40 8.42
CA ALA A 146 4.60 18.94 9.77
C ALA A 146 5.76 19.93 10.02
N ALA A 147 6.96 19.61 9.51
CA ALA A 147 8.16 20.44 9.60
C ALA A 147 8.25 21.53 8.50
N ALA A 148 7.31 21.58 7.56
CA ALA A 148 7.31 22.60 6.52
C ALA A 148 6.94 23.97 7.12
N PRO A 149 7.74 25.03 6.87
CA PRO A 149 7.46 26.37 7.38
C PRO A 149 6.06 26.84 7.00
N ARG A 150 5.35 27.42 7.96
CA ARG A 150 3.96 27.89 7.82
C ARG A 150 3.90 29.39 8.03
N LEU A 151 3.14 30.10 7.20
CA LEU A 151 2.90 31.52 7.44
C LEU A 151 1.78 31.69 8.47
N ARG A 152 2.05 32.39 9.57
CA ARG A 152 1.04 32.80 10.56
C ARG A 152 1.27 34.27 10.89
N ASP A 153 0.23 35.07 10.73
CA ASP A 153 0.26 36.52 10.98
C ASP A 153 1.41 37.25 10.24
N GLY A 154 1.67 36.85 9.00
CA GLY A 154 2.75 37.40 8.17
C GLY A 154 4.16 36.96 8.57
N ARG A 155 4.30 36.01 9.51
CA ARG A 155 5.59 35.46 9.95
C ARG A 155 5.71 33.99 9.57
N TRP A 156 6.88 33.59 9.10
CA TRP A 156 7.21 32.18 8.91
C TRP A 156 7.47 31.53 10.28
N ILE A 157 6.69 30.51 10.59
CA ILE A 157 6.86 29.64 11.77
C ILE A 157 7.40 28.32 11.24
N VAL A 158 8.50 27.85 11.84
CA VAL A 158 9.13 26.55 11.56
C VAL A 158 8.77 25.58 12.67
#